data_AF-A0A1F6FZF3-F1
#
_entry.id   AF-A0A1F6FZF3-F1
#
_cell.length_a   1.000
_cell.length_b   1.000
_cell.length_c   1.000
_cell.angle_alpha   90.00
_cell.angle_beta   90.00
_cell.angle_gamma   90.00
#
_symmetry.space_group_name_H-M   'P 1'
#
loop_
_entity.id
_entity.type
_entity.pdbx_description
1 polymer ?
#
loop_
_entity_poly.entity_id
_entity_poly.type
_entity_poly.pdbx_seq_one_letter_code
_entity_poly.pdbx_strand_id
1 'polypeptide(L)'
;MFKKGFTLIELPVVIAIIGLLATMVAASLKNPQAKSRDARRVADIKQIRSALELYFSDVNFYPTGTIATVAQNGTLGVSPRLMLSSTNGFNTSVAGATYMGKVPADPGVDSGYVYTYASTNGSTYTITFGLTGKTGSLTCGTYSATCCTASPAGITCT
;
A
#
# COMPACT_ATOMS: atom_id res chain seq x y z
N MET A 1 29.90 -58.19 -13.51
CA MET A 1 28.94 -57.07 -13.52
C MET A 1 29.62 -55.86 -12.90
N PHE A 2 30.28 -55.03 -13.71
CA PHE A 2 31.06 -53.90 -13.21
C PHE A 2 30.14 -52.73 -12.87
N LYS A 3 29.91 -52.51 -11.57
CA LYS A 3 29.32 -51.25 -11.08
C LYS A 3 30.33 -50.14 -11.38
N LYS A 4 30.01 -49.26 -12.34
CA LYS A 4 30.75 -48.02 -12.57
C LYS A 4 30.53 -47.12 -11.35
N GLY A 5 31.56 -47.00 -10.52
CA GLY A 5 31.59 -46.06 -9.39
C GLY A 5 31.87 -44.65 -9.90
N PHE A 6 31.15 -43.67 -9.35
CA PHE A 6 31.47 -42.25 -9.52
C PHE A 6 32.90 -41.97 -9.04
N THR A 7 33.64 -41.15 -9.77
CA THR A 7 34.99 -40.78 -9.39
C THR A 7 34.96 -39.74 -8.26
N LEU A 8 35.93 -39.80 -7.33
CA LEU A 8 36.05 -38.87 -6.21
C LEU A 8 36.24 -37.40 -6.66
N ILE A 9 36.61 -37.17 -7.93
CA ILE A 9 36.80 -35.84 -8.51
C ILE A 9 35.53 -35.29 -9.20
N GLU A 10 34.58 -36.15 -9.56
CA GLU A 10 33.32 -35.72 -10.18
C GLU A 10 32.38 -35.05 -9.16
N LEU A 11 32.28 -35.60 -7.95
CA LEU A 11 31.41 -35.06 -6.91
C LEU A 11 31.78 -33.63 -6.47
N PRO A 12 33.06 -33.27 -6.24
CA PRO A 12 33.45 -31.91 -5.85
C PRO A 12 33.20 -30.86 -6.94
N VAL A 13 33.34 -31.23 -8.23
CA VAL A 13 33.03 -30.31 -9.35
C VAL A 13 31.54 -29.98 -9.41
N VAL A 14 30.68 -30.98 -9.19
CA VAL A 14 29.23 -30.79 -9.23
C VAL A 14 28.74 -29.88 -8.09
N ILE A 15 29.21 -30.10 -6.86
CA ILE A 15 28.83 -29.22 -5.74
C ILE A 15 29.39 -27.80 -5.90
N ALA A 16 30.54 -27.62 -6.55
CA ALA A 16 31.09 -26.31 -6.88
C ALA A 16 30.20 -25.55 -7.88
N ILE A 17 29.73 -26.24 -8.94
CA ILE A 17 28.81 -25.65 -9.93
C ILE A 17 27.45 -25.33 -9.29
N ILE A 18 26.90 -26.23 -8.46
CA ILE A 18 25.63 -25.99 -7.74
C ILE A 18 25.76 -24.80 -6.80
N GLY A 19 26.88 -24.68 -6.06
CA GLY A 19 27.16 -23.54 -5.19
C GLY A 19 27.22 -22.21 -5.95
N LEU A 20 27.90 -22.19 -7.11
CA LEU A 20 27.96 -21.00 -7.96
C LEU A 20 26.57 -20.59 -8.46
N LEU A 21 25.80 -21.54 -9.01
CA LEU A 21 24.47 -21.27 -9.55
C LEU A 21 23.48 -20.82 -8.45
N ALA A 22 23.56 -21.41 -7.24
CA ALA A 22 22.68 -21.06 -6.12
C ALA A 22 22.83 -19.58 -5.71
N THR A 23 24.04 -19.02 -5.74
CA THR A 23 24.28 -17.59 -5.40
C THR A 23 23.65 -16.62 -6.41
N MET A 24 23.71 -16.95 -7.71
CA MET A 24 23.12 -16.12 -8.77
C MET A 24 21.60 -16.08 -8.68
N VAL A 25 20.97 -17.23 -8.38
CA VAL A 25 19.51 -17.32 -8.22
C VAL A 25 19.04 -16.54 -6.98
N ALA A 26 19.77 -16.64 -5.86
CA ALA A 26 19.41 -15.93 -4.63
C ALA A 26 19.43 -14.39 -4.78
N ALA A 27 20.28 -13.84 -5.65
CA ALA A 27 20.35 -12.41 -5.91
C ALA A 27 19.15 -11.85 -6.72
N SER A 28 18.39 -12.70 -7.42
CA SER A 28 17.35 -12.28 -8.37
C SER A 28 15.96 -12.07 -7.74
N LEU A 29 15.68 -12.68 -6.57
CA LEU A 29 14.30 -12.74 -6.02
C LEU A 29 13.83 -11.50 -5.23
N LYS A 30 14.70 -10.54 -4.89
CA LYS A 30 14.37 -9.53 -3.85
C LYS A 30 13.48 -8.35 -4.30
N ASN A 31 13.26 -8.13 -5.60
CA ASN A 31 12.73 -6.84 -6.10
C ASN A 31 11.31 -6.79 -6.74
N PRO A 32 10.64 -7.89 -7.17
CA PRO A 32 9.31 -7.77 -7.81
C PRO A 32 8.17 -7.43 -6.84
N GLN A 33 8.23 -7.97 -5.62
CA GLN A 33 7.12 -7.86 -4.67
C GLN A 33 6.93 -6.44 -4.14
N ALA A 34 8.02 -5.68 -3.93
CA ALA A 34 7.95 -4.29 -3.49
C ALA A 34 7.24 -3.39 -4.52
N LYS A 35 7.59 -3.54 -5.80
CA LYS A 35 6.92 -2.81 -6.90
C LYS A 35 5.44 -3.14 -7.00
N SER A 36 5.06 -4.41 -6.83
CA SER A 36 3.66 -4.82 -6.83
C SER A 36 2.87 -4.22 -5.67
N ARG A 37 3.47 -4.10 -4.48
CA ARG A 37 2.84 -3.43 -3.34
C ARG A 37 2.66 -1.94 -3.60
N ASP A 38 3.68 -1.26 -4.11
CA ASP A 38 3.60 0.17 -4.40
C ASP A 38 2.58 0.49 -5.51
N ALA A 39 2.48 -0.34 -6.55
CA ALA A 39 1.43 -0.22 -7.57
C ALA A 39 0.03 -0.36 -6.97
N ARG A 40 -0.14 -1.29 -6.02
CA ARG A 40 -1.39 -1.48 -5.30
C ARG A 40 -1.73 -0.29 -4.41
N ARG A 41 -0.76 0.25 -3.66
CA ARG A 41 -0.93 1.48 -2.85
C ARG A 41 -1.46 2.63 -3.69
N VAL A 42 -0.85 2.89 -4.84
CA VAL A 42 -1.30 3.95 -5.74
C VAL A 42 -2.71 3.70 -6.28
N ALA A 43 -3.07 2.44 -6.59
CA ALA A 43 -4.41 2.09 -7.02
C ALA A 43 -5.45 2.30 -5.89
N ASP A 44 -5.13 1.88 -4.68
CA ASP A 44 -5.97 2.04 -3.49
C ASP A 44 -6.25 3.52 -3.20
N ILE A 45 -5.22 4.38 -3.25
CA ILE A 45 -5.36 5.83 -3.07
C ILE A 45 -6.22 6.47 -4.16
N LYS A 46 -6.10 6.02 -5.41
CA LYS A 46 -6.95 6.50 -6.51
C LYS A 46 -8.42 6.13 -6.28
N GLN A 47 -8.69 4.91 -5.83
CA GLN A 47 -10.04 4.47 -5.47
C GLN A 47 -10.60 5.31 -4.32
N ILE A 48 -9.78 5.58 -3.29
CA ILE A 48 -10.21 6.40 -2.16
C ILE A 48 -10.56 7.82 -2.60
N ARG A 49 -9.72 8.43 -3.44
CA ARG A 49 -10.01 9.74 -4.02
C ARG A 49 -11.32 9.74 -4.79
N SER A 50 -11.52 8.80 -5.73
CA SER A 50 -12.74 8.76 -6.53
C SER A 50 -14.00 8.67 -5.66
N ALA A 51 -13.97 7.91 -4.57
CA ALA A 51 -15.09 7.85 -3.63
C ALA A 51 -15.28 9.16 -2.83
N LEU A 52 -14.19 9.84 -2.47
CA LEU A 52 -14.24 11.16 -1.82
C LEU A 52 -14.82 12.24 -2.75
N GLU A 53 -14.50 12.20 -4.04
CA GLU A 53 -15.09 13.12 -5.03
C GLU A 53 -16.60 12.87 -5.18
N LEU A 54 -17.02 11.59 -5.21
CA LEU A 54 -18.44 11.23 -5.22
C LEU A 54 -19.15 11.70 -3.93
N TYR A 55 -18.52 11.49 -2.77
CA TYR A 55 -19.04 11.99 -1.50
C TYR A 55 -19.19 13.52 -1.52
N PHE A 56 -18.18 14.24 -2.00
CA PHE A 56 -18.22 15.71 -2.09
C PHE A 56 -19.31 16.19 -3.05
N SER A 57 -19.52 15.51 -4.17
CA SER A 57 -20.58 15.83 -5.13
C SER A 57 -21.97 15.81 -4.48
N ASP A 58 -22.23 14.86 -3.60
CA ASP A 58 -23.56 14.67 -3.00
C ASP A 58 -23.72 15.45 -1.69
N VAL A 59 -22.66 15.52 -0.88
CA VAL A 59 -22.69 16.03 0.49
C VAL A 59 -22.15 17.47 0.59
N ASN A 60 -21.47 17.98 -0.45
CA ASN A 60 -20.88 19.32 -0.56
C ASN A 60 -19.76 19.64 0.45
N PHE A 61 -19.26 18.65 1.16
CA PHE A 61 -18.06 18.74 1.99
C PHE A 61 -17.34 17.40 1.97
N TYR A 62 -16.05 17.38 2.33
CA TYR A 62 -15.29 16.18 2.63
C TYR A 62 -15.49 15.79 4.10
N PRO A 63 -15.43 14.50 4.45
CA PRO A 63 -15.60 14.05 5.83
C PRO A 63 -14.69 14.79 6.81
N THR A 64 -15.25 15.63 7.67
CA THR A 64 -14.53 16.34 8.73
C THR A 64 -14.60 15.55 10.03
N GLY A 65 -13.48 15.52 10.76
CA GLY A 65 -13.38 14.85 12.06
C GLY A 65 -12.40 13.69 12.08
N THR A 66 -11.93 13.35 13.28
CA THR A 66 -11.13 12.15 13.53
C THR A 66 -11.96 10.95 13.11
N ILE A 67 -11.41 10.06 12.26
CA ILE A 67 -12.04 8.81 11.82
C ILE A 67 -12.59 8.09 13.05
N ALA A 68 -13.89 8.27 13.28
CA ALA A 68 -14.48 7.94 14.56
C ALA A 68 -14.54 6.42 14.62
N THR A 69 -13.90 5.85 15.64
CA THR A 69 -14.14 4.51 16.22
C THR A 69 -13.27 3.32 15.82
N VAL A 70 -12.24 3.42 14.96
CA VAL A 70 -11.28 2.26 14.86
C VAL A 70 -9.85 2.58 14.48
N ALA A 71 -9.53 3.84 14.27
CA ALA A 71 -8.21 4.21 13.84
C ALA A 71 -7.70 5.32 14.74
N GLN A 72 -6.61 5.02 15.44
CA GLN A 72 -5.81 6.06 16.06
C GLN A 72 -5.60 7.18 15.03
N ASN A 73 -6.13 8.37 15.34
CA ASN A 73 -5.69 9.63 14.76
C ASN A 73 -5.68 9.72 13.22
N GLY A 74 -6.80 9.43 12.54
CA GLY A 74 -6.92 9.68 11.09
C GLY A 74 -6.35 8.59 10.19
N THR A 75 -6.07 7.41 10.73
CA THR A 75 -5.56 6.27 9.96
C THR A 75 -6.67 5.54 9.16
N LEU A 76 -6.46 5.31 7.86
CA LEU A 76 -7.31 4.51 6.98
C LEU A 76 -6.80 3.06 6.91
N GLY A 77 -7.71 2.10 6.72
CA GLY A 77 -7.33 0.72 6.39
C GLY A 77 -6.86 -0.18 7.55
N VAL A 78 -6.79 0.32 8.78
CA VAL A 78 -6.45 -0.51 9.97
C VAL A 78 -7.55 -1.47 10.41
N SER A 79 -8.75 -1.31 9.88
CA SER A 79 -9.89 -2.14 10.23
C SER A 79 -10.58 -2.69 9.00
N PRO A 80 -10.94 -3.99 9.00
CA PRO A 80 -11.50 -4.66 7.82
C PRO A 80 -12.90 -4.16 7.43
N ARG A 81 -13.47 -3.21 8.19
CA ARG A 81 -14.86 -2.75 8.09
C ARG A 81 -14.99 -1.23 7.94
N LEU A 82 -13.90 -0.48 7.71
CA LEU A 82 -14.02 0.96 7.50
C LEU A 82 -14.67 1.24 6.14
N MET A 83 -15.69 2.11 6.11
CA MET A 83 -16.51 2.44 4.94
C MET A 83 -16.64 3.97 4.84
N LEU A 84 -17.00 4.47 3.66
CA LEU A 84 -17.32 5.89 3.43
C LEU A 84 -18.82 6.02 3.13
N SER A 85 -19.58 6.73 3.97
CA SER A 85 -21.03 6.91 3.85
C SER A 85 -21.46 8.36 4.07
N SER A 86 -22.58 8.76 3.44
CA SER A 86 -23.09 10.15 3.43
C SER A 86 -23.37 10.74 4.80
N THR A 87 -23.74 9.90 5.76
CA THR A 87 -24.20 10.35 7.09
C THR A 87 -23.08 10.38 8.12
N ASN A 88 -22.10 9.48 8.00
CA ASN A 88 -21.09 9.27 9.04
C ASN A 88 -19.64 9.44 8.54
N GLY A 89 -19.44 9.84 7.28
CA GLY A 89 -18.11 9.93 6.70
C GLY A 89 -17.40 8.57 6.75
N PHE A 90 -16.13 8.56 7.18
CA PHE A 90 -15.39 7.32 7.42
C PHE A 90 -15.81 6.68 8.74
N ASN A 91 -16.53 5.55 8.67
CA ASN A 91 -17.08 4.86 9.85
C ASN A 91 -17.16 3.33 9.63
N THR A 92 -17.37 2.56 10.70
CA THR A 92 -17.64 1.10 10.64
C THR A 92 -19.11 0.76 10.49
N SER A 93 -19.98 1.73 10.76
CA SER A 93 -21.41 1.62 10.58
C SER A 93 -21.82 2.35 9.32
N VAL A 94 -22.77 1.77 8.60
CA VAL A 94 -23.32 2.36 7.37
C VAL A 94 -24.68 2.95 7.67
N ALA A 95 -24.83 4.23 7.40
CA ALA A 95 -26.13 4.88 7.28
C ALA A 95 -26.12 5.79 6.05
N GLY A 96 -27.22 5.77 5.29
CA GLY A 96 -27.34 6.53 4.05
C GLY A 96 -26.58 5.93 2.86
N ALA A 97 -26.26 6.76 1.88
CA ALA A 97 -25.58 6.35 0.66
C ALA A 97 -24.12 5.95 0.97
N THR A 98 -23.68 4.81 0.42
CA THR A 98 -22.32 4.30 0.59
C THR A 98 -21.49 4.61 -0.65
N TYR A 99 -20.41 5.37 -0.49
CA TYR A 99 -19.48 5.72 -1.56
C TYR A 99 -18.28 4.78 -1.62
N MET A 100 -18.01 4.07 -0.53
CA MET A 100 -16.99 3.02 -0.50
C MET A 100 -17.31 1.96 0.56
N GLY A 101 -17.48 0.71 0.11
CA GLY A 101 -17.88 -0.40 0.96
C GLY A 101 -16.77 -1.04 1.79
N LYS A 102 -15.50 -0.79 1.44
CA LYS A 102 -14.35 -1.15 2.29
C LYS A 102 -13.17 -0.28 1.89
N VAL A 103 -12.66 0.50 2.84
CA VAL A 103 -11.42 1.25 2.66
C VAL A 103 -10.25 0.25 2.63
N PRO A 104 -9.44 0.24 1.56
CA PRO A 104 -8.28 -0.65 1.47
C PRO A 104 -7.29 -0.43 2.63
N ALA A 105 -6.66 -1.53 3.02
CA ALA A 105 -5.54 -1.54 3.97
C ALA A 105 -4.22 -1.54 3.19
N ASP A 106 -3.16 -0.96 3.77
CA ASP A 106 -1.84 -1.05 3.16
C ASP A 106 -1.41 -2.53 3.00
N PRO A 107 -0.92 -2.94 1.81
CA PRO A 107 -0.51 -4.32 1.56
C PRO A 107 0.81 -4.72 2.24
N GLY A 108 1.51 -3.80 2.93
CA GLY A 108 2.73 -4.07 3.69
C GLY A 108 2.43 -4.30 5.18
N VAL A 109 3.07 -5.32 5.76
CA VAL A 109 3.06 -5.59 7.22
C VAL A 109 4.02 -4.69 8.00
N ASP A 110 4.70 -3.77 7.33
CA ASP A 110 5.63 -2.83 7.95
C ASP A 110 4.79 -1.75 8.67
N SER A 111 4.72 -1.86 10.00
CA SER A 111 3.88 -1.09 10.93
C SER A 111 3.96 0.45 10.87
N GLY A 112 4.65 1.02 9.89
CA GLY A 112 4.73 2.46 9.61
C GLY A 112 4.01 2.91 8.34
N TYR A 113 3.68 2.02 7.38
CA TYR A 113 3.03 2.43 6.12
C TYR A 113 1.52 2.39 6.26
N VAL A 114 1.00 3.47 6.82
CA VAL A 114 -0.42 3.63 7.09
C VAL A 114 -0.94 4.80 6.27
N TYR A 115 -2.08 4.61 5.60
CA TYR A 115 -2.76 5.70 4.91
C TYR A 115 -3.35 6.63 5.97
N THR A 116 -2.97 7.90 6.01
CA THR A 116 -3.50 8.85 6.99
C THR A 116 -4.32 9.93 6.30
N TYR A 117 -5.60 10.00 6.64
CA TYR A 117 -6.54 10.99 6.15
C TYR A 117 -6.68 12.14 7.15
N ALA A 118 -6.63 13.36 6.64
CA ALA A 118 -6.93 14.57 7.39
C ALA A 118 -7.82 15.51 6.55
N SER A 119 -8.86 16.05 7.20
CA SER A 119 -9.64 17.17 6.69
C SER A 119 -10.07 18.06 7.84
N THR A 120 -9.68 19.33 7.79
CA THR A 120 -9.95 20.30 8.88
C THR A 120 -11.32 20.97 8.72
N ASN A 121 -11.63 21.45 7.50
CA ASN A 121 -12.81 22.28 7.24
C ASN A 121 -13.77 21.67 6.20
N GLY A 122 -13.49 20.47 5.70
CA GLY A 122 -14.35 19.79 4.72
C GLY A 122 -14.27 20.39 3.31
N SER A 123 -13.52 21.48 3.11
CA SER A 123 -13.28 22.04 1.78
C SER A 123 -12.13 21.33 1.04
N THR A 124 -11.23 20.68 1.77
CA THR A 124 -10.10 19.93 1.21
C THR A 124 -9.78 18.72 2.09
N TYR A 125 -9.00 17.79 1.57
CA TYR A 125 -8.46 16.67 2.32
C TYR A 125 -7.01 16.39 1.91
N THR A 126 -6.29 15.72 2.81
CA THR A 126 -4.95 15.18 2.54
C THR A 126 -4.95 13.71 2.97
N ILE A 127 -4.57 12.82 2.06
CA ILE A 127 -4.22 11.44 2.39
C ILE A 127 -2.72 11.28 2.26
N THR A 128 -2.03 10.99 3.36
CA THR A 128 -0.59 10.72 3.36
C THR A 128 -0.33 9.22 3.31
N PHE A 129 0.61 8.78 2.48
CA PHE A 129 1.02 7.39 2.36
C PHE A 129 2.50 7.30 1.98
N GLY A 130 3.10 6.13 2.19
CA GLY A 130 4.50 5.88 1.84
C GLY A 130 4.65 4.90 0.68
N LEU A 131 5.72 5.06 -0.11
CA LEU A 131 6.15 4.09 -1.12
C LEU A 131 7.54 3.58 -0.76
N THR A 132 7.79 2.29 -1.04
CA THR A 132 9.10 1.68 -0.78
C THR A 132 10.14 1.99 -1.86
N GLY A 133 9.69 2.42 -3.04
CA GLY A 133 10.56 2.89 -4.12
C GLY A 133 9.81 3.75 -5.13
N LYS A 134 10.31 3.81 -6.37
CA LYS A 134 9.69 4.56 -7.45
C LYS A 134 8.50 3.81 -8.05
N THR A 135 7.37 4.49 -8.18
CA THR A 135 6.17 4.00 -8.87
C THR A 135 5.65 5.04 -9.84
N GLY A 136 5.85 4.82 -11.14
CA GLY A 136 5.57 5.84 -12.16
C GLY A 136 6.47 7.06 -12.01
N SER A 137 5.89 8.26 -11.96
CA SER A 137 6.60 9.52 -11.65
C SER A 137 6.77 9.77 -10.15
N LEU A 138 6.08 9.02 -9.30
CA LEU A 138 6.10 9.17 -7.85
C LEU A 138 7.36 8.53 -7.28
N THR A 139 8.19 9.33 -6.63
CA THR A 139 9.43 8.89 -5.99
C THR A 139 9.39 9.32 -4.55
N CYS A 140 9.64 8.38 -3.64
CA CYS A 140 9.81 8.66 -2.23
C CYS A 140 11.29 8.58 -1.88
N GLY A 141 11.75 9.47 -1.00
CA GLY A 141 13.02 9.27 -0.29
C GLY A 141 13.03 7.89 0.40
N THR A 142 14.20 7.26 0.44
CA THR A 142 14.38 5.89 0.93
C THR A 142 13.70 5.69 2.31
N TYR A 143 12.72 4.78 2.38
CA TYR A 143 12.01 4.38 3.61
C TYR A 143 11.24 5.48 4.37
N SER A 144 10.56 6.39 3.67
CA SER A 144 9.65 7.32 4.35
C SER A 144 8.21 6.78 4.39
N ALA A 145 7.68 6.62 5.61
CA ALA A 145 6.30 6.19 5.90
C ALA A 145 5.23 7.16 5.34
N THR A 146 5.61 8.41 5.08
CA THR A 146 4.74 9.51 4.69
C THR A 146 5.48 10.42 3.71
N CYS A 147 5.70 9.94 2.49
CA CYS A 147 6.38 10.67 1.42
C CYS A 147 5.46 11.13 0.30
N CYS A 148 4.27 10.56 0.19
CA CYS A 148 3.28 10.92 -0.80
C CYS A 148 2.04 11.49 -0.13
N THR A 149 1.44 12.49 -0.78
CA THR A 149 0.15 13.07 -0.40
C THR A 149 -0.81 13.01 -1.58
N ALA A 150 -2.06 12.69 -1.31
CA ALA A 150 -3.17 12.81 -2.24
C ALA A 150 -4.16 13.84 -1.73
N SER A 151 -4.60 14.71 -2.62
CA SER A 151 -5.59 15.76 -2.38
C SER A 151 -6.50 15.87 -3.61
N PRO A 152 -7.54 16.73 -3.58
CA PRO A 152 -8.38 16.98 -4.76
C PRO A 152 -7.55 17.42 -5.98
N ALA A 153 -6.41 18.08 -5.77
CA ALA A 153 -5.54 18.57 -6.84
C ALA A 153 -4.71 17.48 -7.52
N GLY A 154 -4.51 16.31 -6.89
CA GLY A 154 -3.63 15.28 -7.44
C GLY A 154 -2.93 14.43 -6.38
N ILE A 155 -2.01 13.58 -6.86
CA ILE A 155 -1.09 12.82 -6.02
C ILE A 155 0.31 13.36 -6.27
N THR A 156 1.01 13.76 -5.21
CA THR A 156 2.39 14.25 -5.25
C THR A 156 3.24 13.54 -4.22
N CYS A 157 4.53 13.34 -4.51
CA CYS A 157 5.49 12.78 -3.56
C CYS A 157 6.74 13.63 -3.50
N THR A 158 7.36 13.67 -2.32
CA THR A 158 8.57 14.42 -2.00
C THR A 158 9.69 13.49 -1.51
#